data_AF-A0A959HUE8-F1
#
_entry.id   AF-A0A959HUE8-F1
#
_cell.length_a   1.000
_cell.length_b   1.000
_cell.length_c   1.000
_cell.angle_alpha   90.00
_cell.angle_beta   90.00
_cell.angle_gamma   90.00
#
_symmetry.space_group_name_H-M   'P 1'
#
loop_
_entity.id
_entity.type
_entity.pdbx_description
1 polymer ?
#
loop_
_entity_poly.entity_id
_entity_poly.type
_entity_poly.pdbx_seq_one_letter_code
_entity_poly.pdbx_strand_id
1 'polypeptide(L)'
;MTTISLIAAVLLLLTCRNEMPVVPEEPELPIGTTPIPASPQRTGDPQAGYDYLVAGNYIRSGIPYSVFVNTFGKDTKNELGRSGDNAEINYEFTAVDAPNGVRVVAPNCLQCHAQYLNGQLVVGLGNSTYDFTTDQSQNAALLETVIKAFYGSTSPQWEAAKNFTRAVKATGPYLITKVRGVNPADKLAAVLAAHRDVSDLSWYDESQMSLPAEVVPSDVPAWWLLKKKNAMFYNAAGRKDFARFMMASNLLTVSDSTEARDVDNHFNDVLAYILTLQPPAYPGALDQAQVEKGRVIFKENCESCHGTYGAEAAYPNLLVSLDRVGTDPQLAQANFAYPEFVDWYNRSWFSKNPNAARLEPGEGYIAPPLDGIWATAPYLHNGSVPTLEDLLNSTARPKYWKRSFDTSDYDQTKAGWNYSVETSGGSTSVYDTTLPGYGNQGHTFGDFLNDTDRAALIEYLKSL
;
A
#
# COMPACT_ATOMS: atom_id res chain seq x y z
N MET A 1 28.55 -47.90 77.87
CA MET A 1 28.14 -47.65 76.47
C MET A 1 26.90 -46.78 76.50
N THR A 2 27.08 -45.47 76.31
CA THR A 2 25.97 -44.56 75.99
C THR A 2 26.59 -43.26 75.48
N THR A 3 26.30 -42.99 74.22
CA THR A 3 26.69 -41.85 73.38
C THR A 3 26.05 -40.55 73.87
N ILE A 4 26.83 -39.47 73.97
CA ILE A 4 26.33 -38.09 73.94
C ILE A 4 27.20 -37.30 72.96
N SER A 5 26.58 -36.86 71.86
CA SER A 5 27.17 -36.01 70.83
C SER A 5 27.27 -34.56 71.32
N LEU A 6 28.46 -33.96 71.20
CA LEU A 6 28.67 -32.51 71.33
C LEU A 6 28.66 -31.89 69.92
N ILE A 7 27.75 -30.96 69.69
CA ILE A 7 27.75 -30.11 68.48
C ILE A 7 28.59 -28.87 68.79
N ALA A 8 29.67 -28.66 68.03
CA ALA A 8 30.39 -27.40 67.97
C ALA A 8 30.34 -26.88 66.54
N ALA A 9 29.77 -25.69 66.37
CA ALA A 9 29.66 -24.99 65.11
C ALA A 9 31.02 -24.44 64.65
N VAL A 10 31.38 -24.69 63.40
CA VAL A 10 32.50 -24.02 62.71
C VAL A 10 31.94 -23.31 61.49
N LEU A 11 32.07 -21.98 61.48
CA LEU A 11 31.79 -21.12 60.33
C LEU A 11 32.81 -21.40 59.22
N LEU A 12 32.34 -21.68 58.01
CA LEU A 12 33.12 -21.68 56.78
C LEU A 12 32.68 -20.52 55.90
N LEU A 13 33.61 -19.59 55.68
CA LEU A 13 33.49 -18.46 54.76
C LEU A 13 33.49 -18.98 53.31
N LEU A 14 32.36 -18.86 52.62
CA LEU A 14 32.24 -19.07 51.17
C LEU A 14 32.28 -17.71 50.47
N THR A 15 33.34 -17.47 49.70
CA THR A 15 33.46 -16.33 48.80
C THR A 15 32.59 -16.54 47.57
N CYS A 16 31.46 -15.84 47.47
CA CYS A 16 30.68 -15.75 46.23
C CYS A 16 31.38 -14.81 45.24
N ARG A 17 31.88 -15.36 44.13
CA ARG A 17 32.20 -14.59 42.92
C ARG A 17 30.86 -14.20 42.29
N ASN A 18 30.52 -12.91 42.32
CA ASN A 18 29.41 -12.37 41.53
C ASN A 18 29.82 -12.44 40.05
N GLU A 19 29.33 -13.42 39.32
CA GLU A 19 29.24 -13.32 37.87
C GLU A 19 28.11 -12.32 37.57
N MET A 20 28.47 -11.15 37.04
CA MET A 20 27.48 -10.21 36.55
C MET A 20 26.71 -10.88 35.41
N PRO A 21 25.37 -10.80 35.37
CA PRO A 21 24.61 -11.30 34.25
C PRO A 21 25.05 -10.58 32.98
N VAL A 22 25.46 -11.33 31.97
CA VAL A 22 25.70 -10.83 30.62
C VAL A 22 24.37 -10.31 30.11
N VAL A 23 24.21 -9.00 30.09
CA VAL A 23 23.09 -8.35 29.38
C VAL A 23 23.34 -8.63 27.90
N PRO A 24 22.43 -9.30 27.18
CA PRO A 24 22.56 -9.46 25.74
C PRO A 24 22.71 -8.07 25.12
N GLU A 25 23.77 -7.82 24.36
CA GLU A 25 23.85 -6.61 23.55
C GLU A 25 22.65 -6.60 22.59
N GLU A 26 21.88 -5.52 22.61
CA GLU A 26 20.86 -5.31 21.58
C GLU A 26 21.59 -5.29 20.22
N PRO A 27 21.08 -5.98 19.20
CA PRO A 27 21.74 -6.02 17.90
C PRO A 27 21.93 -4.60 17.38
N GLU A 28 23.17 -4.26 17.02
CA GLU A 28 23.46 -2.96 16.42
C GLU A 28 22.62 -2.76 15.17
N LEU A 29 21.82 -1.69 15.15
CA LEU A 29 21.00 -1.34 14.00
C LEU A 29 21.89 -0.81 12.87
N PRO A 30 21.53 -1.06 11.59
CA PRO A 30 22.23 -0.45 10.47
C PRO A 30 22.26 1.08 10.60
N ILE A 31 23.40 1.68 10.26
CA ILE A 31 23.58 3.14 10.31
C ILE A 31 22.49 3.84 9.48
N GLY A 32 21.89 4.89 10.05
CA GLY A 32 20.83 5.66 9.41
C GLY A 32 19.46 4.98 9.43
N THR A 33 19.24 4.05 10.36
CA THR A 33 17.94 3.40 10.54
C THR A 33 17.36 3.63 11.93
N THR A 34 16.04 3.64 12.00
CA THR A 34 15.27 3.78 13.25
C THR A 34 14.26 2.64 13.33
N PRO A 35 14.13 1.93 14.46
CA PRO A 35 13.16 0.85 14.60
C PRO A 35 11.75 1.42 14.64
N ILE A 36 10.83 0.72 13.99
CA ILE A 36 9.40 1.05 14.01
C ILE A 36 8.73 0.15 15.05
N PRO A 37 8.18 0.72 16.13
CA PRO A 37 7.56 -0.06 17.18
C PRO A 37 6.29 -0.75 16.67
N ALA A 38 6.12 -2.02 17.06
CA ALA A 38 4.87 -2.74 16.83
C ALA A 38 3.72 -2.12 17.62
N SER A 39 2.50 -2.31 17.12
CA SER A 39 1.29 -1.93 17.84
C SER A 39 0.26 -3.06 17.76
N PRO A 40 -0.51 -3.32 18.82
CA PRO A 40 -1.55 -4.34 18.80
C PRO A 40 -2.53 -4.10 17.65
N GLN A 41 -2.83 -5.16 16.90
CA GLN A 41 -3.82 -5.15 15.82
C GLN A 41 -5.08 -5.90 16.25
N ARG A 42 -6.23 -5.49 15.72
CA ARG A 42 -7.48 -6.23 15.89
C ARG A 42 -7.41 -7.57 15.18
N THR A 43 -8.06 -8.56 15.78
CA THR A 43 -8.34 -9.86 15.15
C THR A 43 -9.68 -9.80 14.41
N GLY A 44 -9.87 -10.68 13.44
CA GLY A 44 -11.12 -10.80 12.68
C GLY A 44 -11.23 -12.16 12.00
N ASP A 45 -12.32 -12.33 11.25
CA ASP A 45 -12.59 -13.51 10.42
C ASP A 45 -12.14 -13.24 8.97
N PRO A 46 -11.10 -13.95 8.47
CA PRO A 46 -10.63 -13.79 7.09
C PRO A 46 -11.69 -14.03 6.01
N GLN A 47 -12.65 -14.94 6.23
CA GLN A 47 -13.70 -15.21 5.23
C GLN A 47 -14.70 -14.06 5.18
N ALA A 48 -15.16 -13.59 6.35
CA ALA A 48 -16.01 -12.41 6.41
C ALA A 48 -15.32 -11.16 5.82
N GLY A 49 -14.00 -11.05 6.02
CA GLY A 49 -13.17 -10.00 5.45
C GLY A 49 -13.11 -10.04 3.93
N TYR A 50 -12.91 -11.23 3.35
CA TYR A 50 -12.97 -11.42 1.91
C TYR A 50 -14.33 -11.02 1.36
N ASP A 51 -15.40 -11.55 1.94
CA ASP A 51 -16.77 -11.27 1.50
C ASP A 51 -17.08 -9.77 1.54
N TYR A 52 -16.68 -9.08 2.61
CA TYR A 52 -16.87 -7.63 2.75
C TYR A 52 -15.99 -6.83 1.78
N LEU A 53 -14.76 -7.25 1.51
CA LEU A 53 -13.87 -6.60 0.54
C LEU A 53 -14.45 -6.65 -0.88
N VAL A 54 -14.98 -7.80 -1.31
CA VAL A 54 -15.39 -8.02 -2.71
C VAL A 54 -16.87 -7.72 -3.00
N ALA A 55 -17.69 -7.63 -1.94
CA ALA A 55 -19.14 -7.43 -2.04
C ALA A 55 -19.74 -6.45 -1.01
N GLY A 56 -18.95 -5.92 -0.07
CA GLY A 56 -19.42 -5.07 1.03
C GLY A 56 -19.68 -3.61 0.66
N ASN A 57 -20.40 -2.93 1.55
CA ASN A 57 -20.97 -1.59 1.34
C ASN A 57 -20.16 -0.44 1.99
N TYR A 58 -18.83 -0.57 2.02
CA TYR A 58 -17.95 0.47 2.58
C TYR A 58 -17.82 1.71 1.69
N ILE A 59 -18.25 1.62 0.43
CA ILE A 59 -18.58 2.77 -0.43
C ILE A 59 -20.02 2.54 -0.91
N ARG A 60 -20.98 3.25 -0.33
CA ARG A 60 -22.43 3.02 -0.56
C ARG A 60 -23.15 4.16 -1.28
N SER A 61 -22.39 4.98 -2.01
CA SER A 61 -22.89 5.91 -3.02
C SER A 61 -22.15 5.66 -4.32
N GLY A 62 -22.85 5.69 -5.46
CA GLY A 62 -22.28 5.31 -6.73
C GLY A 62 -23.24 5.46 -7.90
N ILE A 63 -22.89 4.84 -9.03
CA ILE A 63 -23.67 4.88 -10.27
C ILE A 63 -24.84 3.91 -10.14
N PRO A 64 -26.11 4.31 -10.39
CA PRO A 64 -27.23 3.37 -10.41
C PRO A 64 -26.94 2.17 -11.31
N TYR A 65 -27.18 0.94 -10.82
CA TYR A 65 -26.69 -0.29 -11.47
C TYR A 65 -27.01 -0.35 -12.96
N SER A 66 -28.27 -0.08 -13.35
CA SER A 66 -28.69 -0.08 -14.74
C SER A 66 -28.00 0.98 -15.60
N VAL A 67 -27.64 2.15 -15.04
CA VAL A 67 -26.83 3.13 -15.78
C VAL A 67 -25.42 2.58 -15.97
N PHE A 68 -24.82 2.00 -14.93
CA PHE A 68 -23.47 1.42 -15.02
C PHE A 68 -23.38 0.36 -16.12
N VAL A 69 -24.24 -0.67 -16.09
CA VAL A 69 -24.19 -1.74 -17.11
C VAL A 69 -24.60 -1.27 -18.50
N ASN A 70 -25.48 -0.26 -18.63
CA ASN A 70 -25.82 0.31 -19.94
C ASN A 70 -24.69 1.16 -20.53
N THR A 71 -23.87 1.79 -19.68
CA THR A 71 -22.75 2.66 -20.11
C THR A 71 -21.46 1.86 -20.34
N PHE A 72 -21.12 0.95 -19.43
CA PHE A 72 -19.83 0.25 -19.43
C PHE A 72 -19.93 -1.23 -19.88
N GLY A 73 -21.14 -1.76 -20.03
CA GLY A 73 -21.37 -3.17 -20.30
C GLY A 73 -21.26 -4.04 -19.05
N LYS A 74 -21.58 -5.33 -19.22
CA LYS A 74 -21.34 -6.36 -18.20
C LYS A 74 -19.95 -6.96 -18.38
N ASP A 75 -19.30 -7.31 -17.28
CA ASP A 75 -18.07 -8.11 -17.25
C ASP A 75 -18.41 -9.52 -16.74
N THR A 76 -18.20 -10.54 -17.56
CA THR A 76 -18.55 -11.93 -17.21
C THR A 76 -17.35 -12.77 -16.79
N LYS A 77 -16.17 -12.17 -16.57
CA LYS A 77 -14.98 -12.93 -16.14
C LYS A 77 -15.16 -13.52 -14.74
N ASN A 78 -15.74 -12.73 -13.82
CA ASN A 78 -16.02 -13.10 -12.44
C ASN A 78 -14.84 -13.81 -11.73
N GLU A 79 -13.62 -13.29 -11.90
CA GLU A 79 -12.37 -13.86 -11.34
C GLU A 79 -12.40 -14.03 -9.82
N LEU A 80 -13.26 -13.26 -9.14
CA LEU A 80 -13.46 -13.30 -7.69
C LEU A 80 -14.60 -14.25 -7.26
N GLY A 81 -15.21 -15.00 -8.17
CA GLY A 81 -16.27 -15.96 -7.82
C GLY A 81 -17.49 -15.33 -7.14
N ARG A 82 -17.82 -14.08 -7.45
CA ARG A 82 -18.92 -13.33 -6.82
C ARG A 82 -20.27 -13.81 -7.33
N SER A 83 -21.33 -13.47 -6.59
CA SER A 83 -22.72 -13.80 -6.90
C SER A 83 -23.58 -12.57 -7.22
N GLY A 84 -24.73 -12.78 -7.88
CA GLY A 84 -25.70 -11.72 -8.20
C GLY A 84 -25.11 -10.66 -9.12
N ASP A 85 -25.51 -9.40 -8.93
CA ASP A 85 -25.02 -8.25 -9.72
C ASP A 85 -23.49 -8.11 -9.68
N ASN A 86 -22.84 -8.50 -8.58
CA ASN A 86 -21.38 -8.47 -8.46
C ASN A 86 -20.68 -9.47 -9.41
N ALA A 87 -21.38 -10.51 -9.87
CA ALA A 87 -20.85 -11.46 -10.85
C ALA A 87 -20.80 -10.88 -12.27
N GLU A 88 -21.48 -9.75 -12.53
CA GLU A 88 -21.66 -9.15 -13.85
C GLU A 88 -20.88 -7.84 -14.04
N ILE A 89 -20.06 -7.45 -13.06
CA ILE A 89 -19.24 -6.23 -13.10
C ILE A 89 -17.78 -6.56 -12.81
N ASN A 90 -16.90 -5.66 -13.23
CA ASN A 90 -15.46 -5.83 -13.05
C ASN A 90 -15.05 -5.84 -11.56
N TYR A 91 -13.93 -6.49 -11.24
CA TYR A 91 -13.41 -6.66 -9.87
C TYR A 91 -13.11 -5.33 -9.16
N GLU A 92 -12.85 -4.26 -9.91
CA GLU A 92 -12.57 -2.91 -9.40
C GLU A 92 -13.81 -2.21 -8.78
N PHE A 93 -15.00 -2.77 -8.97
CA PHE A 93 -16.26 -2.20 -8.53
C PHE A 93 -17.07 -3.19 -7.70
N THR A 94 -17.95 -2.65 -6.87
CA THR A 94 -18.92 -3.42 -6.09
C THR A 94 -20.32 -2.86 -6.30
N ALA A 95 -21.27 -3.74 -6.60
CA ALA A 95 -22.69 -3.45 -6.57
C ALA A 95 -23.23 -3.64 -5.15
N VAL A 96 -23.80 -2.57 -4.59
CA VAL A 96 -24.36 -2.52 -3.23
C VAL A 96 -25.66 -1.72 -3.19
N ASP A 97 -26.41 -1.88 -2.11
CA ASP A 97 -27.58 -1.04 -1.88
C ASP A 97 -27.14 0.24 -1.14
N ALA A 98 -27.48 1.39 -1.72
CA ALA A 98 -27.32 2.67 -1.07
C ALA A 98 -28.26 2.78 0.15
N PRO A 99 -28.05 3.72 1.10
CA PRO A 99 -28.90 3.86 2.29
C PRO A 99 -30.39 4.05 1.99
N ASN A 100 -30.74 4.56 0.81
CA ASN A 100 -32.12 4.72 0.35
C ASN A 100 -32.68 3.50 -0.43
N GLY A 101 -31.96 2.38 -0.44
CA GLY A 101 -32.34 1.12 -1.08
C GLY A 101 -32.08 1.05 -2.59
N VAL A 102 -31.51 2.10 -3.20
CA VAL A 102 -31.15 2.04 -4.63
C VAL A 102 -29.90 1.20 -4.82
N ARG A 103 -29.98 0.25 -5.77
CA ARG A 103 -28.83 -0.52 -6.22
C ARG A 103 -27.84 0.36 -6.99
N VAL A 104 -26.62 0.50 -6.48
CA VAL A 104 -25.54 1.29 -7.08
C VAL A 104 -24.27 0.47 -7.27
N VAL A 105 -23.44 0.90 -8.20
CA VAL A 105 -22.08 0.40 -8.43
C VAL A 105 -21.10 1.48 -7.99
N ALA A 106 -20.21 1.13 -7.08
CA ALA A 106 -19.20 2.01 -6.51
C ALA A 106 -17.79 1.41 -6.69
N PRO A 107 -16.73 2.24 -6.80
CA PRO A 107 -15.36 1.73 -6.81
C PRO A 107 -15.02 1.06 -5.47
N ASN A 108 -14.13 0.09 -5.51
CA ASN A 108 -13.66 -0.64 -4.33
C ASN A 108 -12.13 -0.59 -4.22
N CYS A 109 -11.58 -1.26 -3.21
CA CYS A 109 -10.13 -1.19 -2.91
C CYS A 109 -9.26 -1.84 -4.01
N LEU A 110 -9.83 -2.77 -4.78
CA LEU A 110 -9.12 -3.56 -5.78
C LEU A 110 -8.80 -2.78 -7.05
N GLN A 111 -9.37 -1.58 -7.23
CA GLN A 111 -8.92 -0.65 -8.26
C GLN A 111 -7.42 -0.29 -8.10
N CYS A 112 -6.95 -0.18 -6.86
CA CYS A 112 -5.54 0.12 -6.56
C CYS A 112 -4.77 -1.12 -6.10
N HIS A 113 -5.43 -2.06 -5.44
CA HIS A 113 -4.77 -3.18 -4.73
C HIS A 113 -4.99 -4.55 -5.38
N ALA A 114 -5.36 -4.59 -6.66
CA ALA A 114 -5.24 -5.79 -7.48
C ALA A 114 -4.81 -5.41 -8.90
N GLN A 115 -4.10 -6.32 -9.54
CA GLN A 115 -3.69 -6.16 -10.93
C GLN A 115 -3.65 -7.53 -11.61
N TYR A 116 -3.87 -7.55 -12.93
CA TYR A 116 -3.47 -8.70 -13.70
C TYR A 116 -1.94 -8.77 -13.81
N LEU A 117 -1.41 -9.99 -13.80
CA LEU A 117 -0.03 -10.31 -14.15
C LEU A 117 -0.05 -11.63 -14.92
N ASN A 118 0.45 -11.62 -16.16
CA ASN A 118 0.44 -12.77 -17.07
C ASN A 118 -0.96 -13.43 -17.21
N GLY A 119 -2.00 -12.60 -17.32
CA GLY A 119 -3.38 -13.06 -17.52
C GLY A 119 -4.11 -13.54 -16.27
N GLN A 120 -3.49 -13.48 -15.09
CA GLN A 120 -4.13 -13.85 -13.82
C GLN A 120 -4.35 -12.61 -12.95
N LEU A 121 -5.56 -12.47 -12.38
CA LEU A 121 -5.83 -11.43 -11.39
C LEU A 121 -5.14 -11.79 -10.07
N VAL A 122 -4.26 -10.92 -9.59
CA VAL A 122 -3.55 -11.09 -8.31
C VAL A 122 -4.11 -10.10 -7.31
N VAL A 123 -4.93 -10.58 -6.36
CA VAL A 123 -5.42 -9.76 -5.25
C VAL A 123 -4.28 -9.45 -4.29
N GLY A 124 -4.12 -8.17 -3.96
CA GLY A 124 -3.04 -7.66 -3.13
C GLY A 124 -1.81 -7.18 -3.91
N LEU A 125 -1.76 -7.37 -5.24
CA LEU A 125 -0.75 -6.75 -6.09
C LEU A 125 -1.13 -5.30 -6.39
N GLY A 126 -0.20 -4.38 -6.20
CA GLY A 126 -0.40 -2.97 -6.53
C GLY A 126 -0.71 -2.74 -8.01
N ASN A 127 -1.73 -1.95 -8.31
CA ASN A 127 -2.11 -1.62 -9.67
C ASN A 127 -1.19 -0.52 -10.24
N SER A 128 -0.16 -0.95 -10.95
CA SER A 128 0.73 -0.07 -11.71
C SER A 128 0.14 0.35 -13.07
N THR A 129 -1.06 -0.10 -13.46
CA THR A 129 -1.61 0.18 -14.81
C THR A 129 -2.65 1.29 -14.86
N TYR A 130 -3.18 1.71 -13.71
CA TYR A 130 -4.24 2.70 -13.64
C TYR A 130 -3.78 4.08 -14.14
N ASP A 131 -4.68 4.82 -14.78
CA ASP A 131 -4.38 6.10 -15.41
C ASP A 131 -5.03 7.27 -14.66
N PHE A 132 -4.20 7.96 -13.87
CA PHE A 132 -4.56 9.18 -13.16
C PHE A 132 -4.10 10.45 -13.90
N THR A 133 -3.76 10.38 -15.20
CA THR A 133 -3.20 11.54 -15.93
C THR A 133 -4.27 12.51 -16.47
N THR A 134 -5.54 12.25 -16.16
CA THR A 134 -6.68 13.04 -16.63
C THR A 134 -7.61 13.42 -15.48
N ASP A 135 -8.15 14.64 -15.55
CA ASP A 135 -9.14 15.12 -14.57
C ASP A 135 -10.48 14.38 -14.73
N GLN A 136 -10.85 13.63 -13.70
CA GLN A 136 -12.10 12.87 -13.67
C GLN A 136 -13.33 13.72 -13.31
N SER A 137 -13.16 14.98 -12.92
CA SER A 137 -14.27 15.87 -12.52
C SER A 137 -15.31 16.06 -13.64
N GLN A 138 -14.85 16.11 -14.89
CA GLN A 138 -15.72 16.23 -16.06
C GLN A 138 -16.57 14.98 -16.29
N ASN A 139 -16.00 13.79 -16.03
CA ASN A 139 -16.73 12.53 -16.13
C ASN A 139 -17.85 12.46 -15.09
N ALA A 140 -17.62 12.98 -13.89
CA ALA A 140 -18.69 13.12 -12.89
C ALA A 140 -19.81 14.06 -13.34
N ALA A 141 -19.50 15.21 -13.96
CA ALA A 141 -20.53 16.12 -14.46
C ALA A 141 -21.38 15.49 -15.59
N LEU A 142 -20.75 14.74 -16.49
CA LEU A 142 -21.45 13.96 -17.53
C LEU A 142 -22.35 12.90 -16.90
N LEU A 143 -21.82 12.14 -15.94
CA LEU A 143 -22.56 11.11 -15.21
C LEU A 143 -23.81 11.67 -14.50
N GLU A 144 -23.70 12.82 -13.85
CA GLU A 144 -24.87 13.50 -13.25
C GLU A 144 -25.93 13.82 -14.29
N THR A 145 -25.52 14.32 -15.46
CA THR A 145 -26.43 14.65 -16.55
C THR A 145 -27.16 13.41 -17.05
N VAL A 146 -26.43 12.30 -17.23
CA VAL A 146 -27.00 11.01 -17.65
C VAL A 146 -27.99 10.49 -16.61
N ILE A 147 -27.62 10.43 -15.33
CA ILE A 147 -28.50 9.93 -14.26
C ILE A 147 -29.77 10.78 -14.17
N LYS A 148 -29.65 12.10 -14.20
CA LYS A 148 -30.79 13.03 -14.16
C LYS A 148 -31.67 12.92 -15.40
N ALA A 149 -31.10 12.64 -16.58
CA ALA A 149 -31.88 12.42 -17.80
C ALA A 149 -32.67 11.10 -17.76
N PHE A 150 -32.09 10.04 -17.18
CA PHE A 150 -32.74 8.73 -17.08
C PHE A 150 -33.83 8.69 -15.99
N TYR A 151 -33.61 9.33 -14.84
CA TYR A 151 -34.48 9.18 -13.67
C TYR A 151 -35.15 10.47 -13.18
N GLY A 152 -34.65 11.64 -13.58
CA GLY A 152 -35.07 12.94 -13.05
C GLY A 152 -34.20 13.43 -11.88
N SER A 153 -34.20 14.75 -11.66
CA SER A 153 -33.36 15.45 -10.68
C SER A 153 -33.80 15.32 -9.22
N THR A 154 -34.96 14.72 -8.95
CA THR A 154 -35.48 14.44 -7.60
C THR A 154 -35.61 12.94 -7.33
N SER A 155 -35.01 12.12 -8.20
CA SER A 155 -35.14 10.66 -8.13
C SER A 155 -34.27 10.05 -7.02
N PRO A 156 -34.70 8.92 -6.42
CA PRO A 156 -33.86 8.15 -5.49
C PRO A 156 -32.51 7.76 -6.09
N GLN A 157 -32.45 7.53 -7.41
CA GLN A 157 -31.23 7.16 -8.14
C GLN A 157 -30.22 8.31 -8.19
N TRP A 158 -30.70 9.53 -8.41
CA TRP A 158 -29.85 10.71 -8.30
C TRP A 158 -29.39 10.90 -6.85
N GLU A 159 -30.30 10.76 -5.89
CA GLU A 159 -29.97 10.85 -4.46
C GLU A 159 -28.86 9.88 -4.04
N ALA A 160 -28.91 8.63 -4.53
CA ALA A 160 -27.91 7.60 -4.24
C ALA A 160 -26.53 7.88 -4.88
N ALA A 161 -26.48 8.68 -5.94
CA ALA A 161 -25.23 9.00 -6.66
C ALA A 161 -24.56 10.29 -6.17
N LYS A 162 -25.27 11.17 -5.46
CA LYS A 162 -24.82 12.52 -5.12
C LYS A 162 -23.48 12.58 -4.39
N ASN A 163 -23.31 11.78 -3.34
CA ASN A 163 -22.07 11.82 -2.55
C ASN A 163 -20.88 11.38 -3.41
N PHE A 164 -21.06 10.36 -4.24
CA PHE A 164 -20.04 9.91 -5.17
C PHE A 164 -19.66 10.98 -6.20
N THR A 165 -20.62 11.58 -6.91
CA THR A 165 -20.30 12.59 -7.94
C THR A 165 -19.70 13.85 -7.33
N ARG A 166 -20.17 14.27 -6.14
CA ARG A 166 -19.59 15.37 -5.37
C ARG A 166 -18.13 15.12 -5.04
N ALA A 167 -17.81 13.94 -4.52
CA ALA A 167 -16.44 13.60 -4.15
C ALA A 167 -15.51 13.55 -5.37
N VAL A 168 -15.93 12.91 -6.47
CA VAL A 168 -15.14 12.87 -7.71
C VAL A 168 -14.88 14.27 -8.27
N LYS A 169 -15.85 15.18 -8.19
CA LYS A 169 -15.66 16.59 -8.60
C LYS A 169 -14.67 17.33 -7.70
N ALA A 170 -14.75 17.13 -6.39
CA ALA A 170 -13.85 17.77 -5.43
C ALA A 170 -12.41 17.26 -5.57
N THR A 171 -12.22 15.95 -5.80
CA THR A 171 -10.90 15.35 -5.87
C THR A 171 -10.26 15.42 -7.25
N GLY A 172 -11.03 15.29 -8.33
CA GLY A 172 -10.55 15.17 -9.71
C GLY A 172 -9.41 16.13 -10.09
N PRO A 173 -9.55 17.46 -9.87
CA PRO A 173 -8.53 18.44 -10.23
C PRO A 173 -7.20 18.26 -9.49
N TYR A 174 -7.20 17.59 -8.35
CA TYR A 174 -6.03 17.39 -7.49
C TYR A 174 -5.35 16.04 -7.68
N LEU A 175 -5.90 15.12 -8.47
CA LEU A 175 -5.36 13.76 -8.60
C LEU A 175 -4.57 13.51 -9.89
N ILE A 176 -4.28 14.58 -10.64
CA ILE A 176 -3.68 14.47 -11.97
C ILE A 176 -2.19 14.16 -11.85
N THR A 177 -1.80 12.91 -12.13
CA THR A 177 -0.40 12.49 -12.17
C THR A 177 0.26 12.90 -13.49
N LYS A 178 1.59 13.01 -13.50
CA LYS A 178 2.33 13.41 -14.71
C LYS A 178 2.48 12.26 -15.71
N VAL A 179 2.44 11.02 -15.20
CA VAL A 179 2.56 9.80 -16.00
C VAL A 179 1.56 8.76 -15.50
N ARG A 180 1.21 7.82 -16.38
CA ARG A 180 0.31 6.70 -16.10
C ARG A 180 1.03 5.66 -15.24
N GLY A 181 0.28 5.02 -14.34
CA GLY A 181 0.76 3.88 -13.56
C GLY A 181 1.37 4.20 -12.19
N VAL A 182 1.23 5.45 -11.76
CA VAL A 182 1.51 5.89 -10.38
C VAL A 182 0.21 6.34 -9.73
N ASN A 183 0.19 6.33 -8.40
CA ASN A 183 -1.01 6.56 -7.60
C ASN A 183 -0.92 7.87 -6.78
N PRO A 184 -1.97 8.72 -6.78
CA PRO A 184 -2.03 9.94 -5.98
C PRO A 184 -2.75 9.74 -4.61
N ALA A 185 -2.69 8.54 -4.02
CA ALA A 185 -3.46 8.17 -2.82
C ALA A 185 -3.30 9.15 -1.64
N ASP A 186 -2.08 9.59 -1.34
CA ASP A 186 -1.82 10.54 -0.25
C ASP A 186 -2.54 11.88 -0.50
N LYS A 187 -2.54 12.34 -1.75
CA LYS A 187 -3.26 13.55 -2.16
C LYS A 187 -4.77 13.35 -2.10
N LEU A 188 -5.28 12.20 -2.52
CA LEU A 188 -6.70 11.85 -2.38
C LEU A 188 -7.15 11.91 -0.92
N ALA A 189 -6.38 11.32 -0.01
CA ALA A 189 -6.68 11.34 1.42
C ALA A 189 -6.70 12.78 1.98
N ALA A 190 -5.70 13.60 1.61
CA ALA A 190 -5.64 14.99 2.04
C ALA A 190 -6.81 15.84 1.51
N VAL A 191 -7.18 15.68 0.23
CA VAL A 191 -8.31 16.42 -0.36
C VAL A 191 -9.62 16.01 0.29
N LEU A 192 -9.86 14.69 0.47
CA LEU A 192 -11.06 14.22 1.15
C LEU A 192 -11.12 14.74 2.60
N ALA A 193 -10.02 14.70 3.34
CA ALA A 193 -9.94 15.25 4.69
C ALA A 193 -10.25 16.75 4.75
N ALA A 194 -9.78 17.52 3.76
CA ALA A 194 -10.04 18.95 3.67
C ALA A 194 -11.53 19.29 3.53
N HIS A 195 -12.35 18.36 3.04
CA HIS A 195 -13.80 18.51 2.92
C HIS A 195 -14.58 17.85 4.07
N ARG A 196 -13.93 17.47 5.16
CA ARG A 196 -14.57 16.68 6.24
C ARG A 196 -14.43 17.36 7.59
N ASP A 197 -15.53 17.46 8.33
CA ASP A 197 -15.49 17.85 9.73
C ASP A 197 -14.63 16.87 10.52
N VAL A 198 -13.77 17.41 11.38
CA VAL A 198 -12.80 16.63 12.15
C VAL A 198 -13.51 15.70 13.15
N SER A 199 -14.64 16.13 13.71
CA SER A 199 -15.33 15.40 14.78
C SER A 199 -16.27 14.32 14.26
N ASP A 200 -17.05 14.62 13.21
CA ASP A 200 -18.13 13.76 12.74
C ASP A 200 -18.04 13.34 11.27
N LEU A 201 -17.02 13.78 10.52
CA LEU A 201 -16.80 13.45 9.10
C LEU A 201 -17.91 13.95 8.15
N SER A 202 -18.79 14.85 8.60
CA SER A 202 -19.74 15.52 7.72
C SER A 202 -19.02 16.34 6.64
N TRP A 203 -19.65 16.52 5.48
CA TRP A 203 -19.02 17.13 4.31
C TRP A 203 -19.14 18.66 4.31
N TYR A 204 -18.05 19.35 3.95
CA TYR A 204 -18.05 20.76 3.57
C TYR A 204 -17.88 20.90 2.05
N ASP A 205 -18.72 21.71 1.40
CA ASP A 205 -18.60 21.94 -0.04
C ASP A 205 -17.29 22.65 -0.43
N GLU A 206 -16.78 23.50 0.47
CA GLU A 206 -15.50 24.19 0.30
C GLU A 206 -14.39 23.51 1.11
N SER A 207 -13.17 23.53 0.58
CA SER A 207 -11.99 23.02 1.27
C SER A 207 -11.73 23.82 2.55
N GLN A 208 -11.51 23.11 3.66
CA GLN A 208 -11.16 23.67 4.96
C GLN A 208 -9.65 23.69 5.23
N MET A 209 -8.85 23.20 4.26
CA MET A 209 -7.38 23.17 4.35
C MET A 209 -6.76 23.81 3.12
N SER A 210 -5.55 24.34 3.28
CA SER A 210 -4.73 24.69 2.12
C SER A 210 -4.14 23.42 1.49
N LEU A 211 -4.44 23.20 0.22
CA LEU A 211 -3.94 22.05 -0.53
C LEU A 211 -2.88 22.52 -1.53
N PRO A 212 -1.61 22.09 -1.39
CA PRO A 212 -0.59 22.28 -2.41
C PRO A 212 -1.07 21.86 -3.81
N ALA A 213 -0.64 22.56 -4.85
CA ALA A 213 -0.99 22.19 -6.23
C ALA A 213 -0.27 20.92 -6.72
N GLU A 214 0.88 20.61 -6.12
CA GLU A 214 1.73 19.49 -6.53
C GLU A 214 1.13 18.14 -6.12
N VAL A 215 1.21 17.16 -7.03
CA VAL A 215 0.78 15.77 -6.82
C VAL A 215 2.01 14.90 -6.82
N VAL A 216 2.36 14.39 -5.65
CA VAL A 216 3.51 13.50 -5.47
C VAL A 216 3.08 12.07 -5.81
N PRO A 217 3.75 11.38 -6.73
CA PRO A 217 3.40 10.01 -7.09
C PRO A 217 3.81 9.03 -6.00
N SER A 218 3.06 7.95 -5.87
CA SER A 218 3.50 6.76 -5.15
C SER A 218 3.10 5.50 -5.91
N ASP A 219 3.89 4.45 -5.79
CA ASP A 219 3.48 3.09 -6.13
C ASP A 219 2.48 2.55 -5.09
N VAL A 220 1.82 1.44 -5.38
CA VAL A 220 0.91 0.79 -4.44
C VAL A 220 1.59 -0.43 -3.80
N PRO A 221 1.90 -0.42 -2.48
CA PRO A 221 2.56 -1.54 -1.83
C PRO A 221 1.74 -2.83 -1.90
N ALA A 222 2.42 -3.96 -2.08
CA ALA A 222 1.77 -5.25 -2.07
C ALA A 222 1.22 -5.60 -0.67
N TRP A 223 -0.05 -6.00 -0.62
CA TRP A 223 -0.77 -6.24 0.63
C TRP A 223 -0.29 -7.44 1.42
N TRP A 224 0.20 -8.50 0.75
CA TRP A 224 0.73 -9.69 1.42
C TRP A 224 1.96 -9.39 2.29
N LEU A 225 2.59 -8.22 2.13
CA LEU A 225 3.69 -7.75 2.96
C LEU A 225 3.22 -7.26 4.34
N LEU A 226 1.95 -6.84 4.47
CA LEU A 226 1.43 -6.18 5.67
C LEU A 226 1.58 -7.05 6.93
N LYS A 227 1.50 -8.38 6.80
CA LYS A 227 1.63 -9.34 7.91
C LYS A 227 2.98 -9.30 8.64
N LYS A 228 4.01 -8.72 8.02
CA LYS A 228 5.33 -8.54 8.64
C LYS A 228 5.53 -7.13 9.20
N LYS A 229 4.70 -6.16 8.81
CA LYS A 229 4.96 -4.73 9.03
C LYS A 229 4.36 -4.20 10.34
N ASN A 230 5.09 -3.32 10.99
CA ASN A 230 4.66 -2.50 12.12
C ASN A 230 4.07 -1.14 11.68
N ALA A 231 3.96 -0.93 10.37
CA ALA A 231 3.53 0.32 9.75
C ALA A 231 2.86 0.14 8.39
N MET A 232 1.91 1.01 8.08
CA MET A 232 1.45 1.22 6.70
C MET A 232 2.23 2.33 6.00
N PHE A 233 2.13 2.34 4.66
CA PHE A 233 2.76 3.31 3.74
C PHE A 233 4.30 3.21 3.65
N TYR A 234 4.90 3.87 2.65
CA TYR A 234 6.36 3.80 2.40
C TYR A 234 7.16 4.55 3.45
N ASN A 235 6.70 5.71 3.91
CA ASN A 235 7.34 6.52 4.94
C ASN A 235 6.93 6.14 6.37
N ALA A 236 6.34 4.95 6.52
CA ALA A 236 5.85 4.43 7.77
C ALA A 236 4.76 5.29 8.44
N ALA A 237 4.02 6.13 7.72
CA ALA A 237 3.09 7.07 8.36
C ALA A 237 1.94 6.40 9.13
N GLY A 238 1.45 5.24 8.70
CA GLY A 238 0.27 4.63 9.32
C GLY A 238 0.63 3.79 10.55
N ARG A 239 0.24 4.24 11.75
CA ARG A 239 0.51 3.61 13.05
C ARG A 239 -0.76 3.15 13.76
N LYS A 240 -0.60 2.26 14.74
CA LYS A 240 -1.68 1.73 15.58
C LYS A 240 -2.66 0.88 14.76
N ASP A 241 -3.97 1.10 14.87
CA ASP A 241 -4.98 0.22 14.25
C ASP A 241 -4.96 0.31 12.72
N PHE A 242 -4.47 -0.73 12.04
CA PHE A 242 -4.40 -0.76 10.58
C PHE A 242 -5.79 -0.82 9.94
N ALA A 243 -6.72 -1.56 10.53
CA ALA A 243 -8.09 -1.68 10.01
C ALA A 243 -8.79 -0.31 9.92
N ARG A 244 -8.60 0.55 10.93
CA ARG A 244 -9.06 1.95 10.96
C ARG A 244 -8.43 2.79 9.85
N PHE A 245 -7.14 2.58 9.56
CA PHE A 245 -6.47 3.24 8.44
C PHE A 245 -7.03 2.78 7.08
N MET A 246 -7.20 1.47 6.93
CA MET A 246 -7.64 0.86 5.68
C MET A 246 -9.04 1.30 5.26
N MET A 247 -9.93 1.58 6.22
CA MET A 247 -11.27 2.08 5.92
C MET A 247 -11.31 3.54 5.45
N ALA A 248 -10.18 4.26 5.41
CA ALA A 248 -10.16 5.68 5.04
C ALA A 248 -10.72 5.96 3.63
N SER A 249 -10.76 4.96 2.74
CA SER A 249 -11.45 5.07 1.45
C SER A 249 -12.94 5.41 1.60
N ASN A 250 -13.58 5.03 2.71
CA ASN A 250 -14.97 5.39 3.05
C ASN A 250 -15.19 6.91 3.05
N LEU A 251 -14.16 7.72 3.31
CA LEU A 251 -14.23 9.19 3.22
C LEU A 251 -14.76 9.71 1.88
N LEU A 252 -14.65 8.92 0.81
CA LEU A 252 -15.19 9.26 -0.50
C LEU A 252 -16.70 9.53 -0.44
N THR A 253 -17.46 8.70 0.27
CA THR A 253 -18.93 8.77 0.23
C THR A 253 -19.62 8.81 1.58
N VAL A 254 -18.85 8.66 2.67
CA VAL A 254 -19.34 8.67 4.04
C VAL A 254 -20.23 9.88 4.30
N SER A 255 -21.34 9.63 4.98
CA SER A 255 -22.27 10.67 5.41
C SER A 255 -21.75 11.35 6.68
N ASP A 256 -21.44 10.54 7.69
CA ASP A 256 -20.91 10.95 8.99
C ASP A 256 -20.22 9.78 9.73
N SER A 257 -19.79 10.02 10.97
CA SER A 257 -19.11 9.07 11.83
C SER A 257 -19.95 7.87 12.29
N THR A 258 -21.28 7.91 12.15
CA THR A 258 -22.16 6.75 12.38
C THR A 258 -21.94 5.72 11.28
N GLU A 259 -21.99 6.17 10.02
CA GLU A 259 -21.65 5.35 8.86
C GLU A 259 -20.22 4.80 8.95
N ALA A 260 -19.27 5.68 9.29
CA ALA A 260 -17.89 5.27 9.42
C ALA A 260 -17.74 4.15 10.47
N ARG A 261 -18.48 4.22 11.58
CA ARG A 261 -18.46 3.18 12.63
C ARG A 261 -19.03 1.86 12.15
N ASP A 262 -20.11 1.88 11.37
CA ASP A 262 -20.67 0.67 10.77
C ASP A 262 -19.62 -0.02 9.89
N VAL A 263 -18.92 0.76 9.06
CA VAL A 263 -17.86 0.26 8.20
C VAL A 263 -16.67 -0.28 9.01
N ASP A 264 -16.20 0.45 10.02
CA ASP A 264 -15.07 0.04 10.88
C ASP A 264 -15.27 -1.32 11.56
N ASN A 265 -16.51 -1.65 11.90
CA ASN A 265 -16.87 -2.92 12.54
C ASN A 265 -16.62 -4.14 11.65
N HIS A 266 -16.39 -3.94 10.34
CA HIS A 266 -16.06 -4.99 9.39
C HIS A 266 -14.57 -4.98 8.98
N PHE A 267 -13.86 -3.87 9.20
CA PHE A 267 -12.50 -3.72 8.67
C PHE A 267 -11.44 -4.51 9.44
N ASN A 268 -11.72 -4.97 10.67
CA ASN A 268 -10.86 -5.96 11.34
C ASN A 268 -10.90 -7.32 10.61
N ASP A 269 -12.04 -7.69 10.03
CA ASP A 269 -12.17 -8.90 9.23
C ASP A 269 -11.44 -8.72 7.88
N VAL A 270 -11.59 -7.56 7.23
CA VAL A 270 -10.81 -7.21 6.01
C VAL A 270 -9.31 -7.25 6.28
N LEU A 271 -8.86 -6.70 7.40
CA LEU A 271 -7.46 -6.80 7.83
C LEU A 271 -7.07 -8.27 8.02
N ALA A 272 -7.89 -9.07 8.70
CA ALA A 272 -7.64 -10.49 8.89
C ALA A 272 -7.48 -11.23 7.56
N TYR A 273 -8.33 -10.95 6.56
CA TYR A 273 -8.19 -11.48 5.20
C TYR A 273 -6.84 -11.10 4.58
N ILE A 274 -6.50 -9.81 4.60
CA ILE A 274 -5.26 -9.31 4.00
C ILE A 274 -4.02 -9.94 4.62
N LEU A 275 -4.03 -10.20 5.92
CA LEU A 275 -2.94 -10.89 6.61
C LEU A 275 -2.79 -12.36 6.19
N THR A 276 -3.81 -12.96 5.55
CA THR A 276 -3.70 -14.31 4.97
C THR A 276 -3.06 -14.36 3.58
N LEU A 277 -3.01 -13.22 2.88
CA LEU A 277 -2.53 -13.16 1.50
C LEU A 277 -1.08 -13.66 1.39
N GLN A 278 -0.83 -14.39 0.31
CA GLN A 278 0.49 -14.87 -0.08
C GLN A 278 0.89 -14.22 -1.41
N PRO A 279 2.18 -13.93 -1.61
CA PRO A 279 2.68 -13.53 -2.92
C PRO A 279 2.43 -14.63 -3.96
N PRO A 280 2.27 -14.28 -5.25
CA PRO A 280 2.28 -15.28 -6.31
C PRO A 280 3.68 -15.92 -6.40
N ALA A 281 3.73 -17.24 -6.56
CA ALA A 281 4.99 -17.93 -6.82
C ALA A 281 5.55 -17.54 -8.20
N TYR A 282 6.87 -17.46 -8.31
CA TYR A 282 7.51 -17.23 -9.60
C TYR A 282 7.16 -18.38 -10.58
N PRO A 283 6.66 -18.07 -11.79
CA PRO A 283 6.12 -19.09 -12.69
C PRO A 283 7.20 -19.85 -13.47
N GLY A 284 8.43 -19.31 -13.53
CA GLY A 284 9.55 -19.91 -14.26
C GLY A 284 10.31 -20.95 -13.44
N ALA A 285 11.16 -21.72 -14.13
CA ALA A 285 12.14 -22.57 -13.46
C ALA A 285 13.24 -21.71 -12.81
N LEU A 286 13.70 -22.13 -11.64
CA LEU A 286 14.79 -21.48 -10.90
C LEU A 286 16.05 -22.35 -10.91
N ASP A 287 17.18 -21.78 -11.29
CA ASP A 287 18.49 -22.43 -11.12
C ASP A 287 18.89 -22.43 -9.64
N GLN A 288 18.77 -23.59 -9.00
CA GLN A 288 19.03 -23.74 -7.57
C GLN A 288 20.47 -23.39 -7.17
N ALA A 289 21.45 -23.57 -8.05
CA ALA A 289 22.82 -23.17 -7.76
C ALA A 289 22.96 -21.63 -7.74
N GLN A 290 22.24 -20.93 -8.62
CA GLN A 290 22.18 -19.47 -8.62
C GLN A 290 21.35 -18.94 -7.45
N VAL A 291 20.24 -19.57 -7.10
CA VAL A 291 19.45 -19.23 -5.89
C VAL A 291 20.34 -19.29 -4.64
N GLU A 292 21.11 -20.37 -4.46
CA GLU A 292 21.98 -20.50 -3.29
C GLU A 292 23.11 -19.47 -3.29
N LYS A 293 23.72 -19.21 -4.46
CA LYS A 293 24.73 -18.15 -4.60
C LYS A 293 24.14 -16.77 -4.27
N GLY A 294 22.96 -16.45 -4.80
CA GLY A 294 22.24 -15.21 -4.55
C GLY A 294 21.84 -15.04 -3.09
N ARG A 295 21.46 -16.14 -2.43
CA ARG A 295 21.14 -16.15 -0.99
C ARG A 295 22.32 -15.73 -0.13
N VAL A 296 23.53 -16.18 -0.46
CA VAL A 296 24.76 -15.76 0.24
C VAL A 296 25.02 -14.26 0.05
N ILE A 297 24.90 -13.77 -1.18
CA ILE A 297 25.05 -12.33 -1.49
C ILE A 297 24.01 -11.51 -0.72
N PHE A 298 22.75 -11.96 -0.70
CA PHE A 298 21.66 -11.30 0.00
C PHE A 298 21.92 -11.22 1.50
N LYS A 299 22.37 -12.33 2.10
CA LYS A 299 22.71 -12.39 3.52
C LYS A 299 23.77 -11.35 3.90
N GLU A 300 24.81 -11.22 3.08
CA GLU A 300 25.92 -10.31 3.39
C GLU A 300 25.56 -8.83 3.19
N ASN A 301 24.62 -8.51 2.30
CA ASN A 301 24.46 -7.15 1.79
C ASN A 301 23.05 -6.55 1.92
N CYS A 302 22.02 -7.36 2.20
CA CYS A 302 20.63 -6.93 2.09
C CYS A 302 19.78 -7.25 3.35
N GLU A 303 20.05 -8.36 4.03
CA GLU A 303 19.18 -8.88 5.09
C GLU A 303 19.03 -7.93 6.29
N SER A 304 20.04 -7.10 6.56
CA SER A 304 20.04 -6.18 7.70
C SER A 304 18.92 -5.12 7.61
N CYS A 305 18.48 -4.77 6.40
CA CYS A 305 17.35 -3.88 6.17
C CYS A 305 16.08 -4.64 5.78
N HIS A 306 16.19 -5.67 4.94
CA HIS A 306 15.05 -6.37 4.33
C HIS A 306 14.58 -7.61 5.08
N GLY A 307 15.29 -8.01 6.14
CA GLY A 307 14.98 -9.19 6.94
C GLY A 307 15.50 -10.50 6.35
N THR A 308 15.22 -11.59 7.05
CA THR A 308 15.56 -12.96 6.69
C THR A 308 14.33 -13.71 6.15
N TYR A 309 14.57 -14.77 5.38
CA TYR A 309 13.53 -15.54 4.68
C TYR A 309 13.71 -17.05 4.96
N GLY A 310 12.65 -17.83 4.74
CA GLY A 310 12.61 -19.27 5.03
C GLY A 310 12.08 -19.58 6.44
N ALA A 311 12.55 -20.67 7.04
CA ALA A 311 12.01 -21.20 8.29
C ALA A 311 12.21 -20.26 9.50
N GLU A 312 13.28 -19.46 9.49
CA GLU A 312 13.62 -18.49 10.55
C GLU A 312 13.42 -17.05 10.06
N ALA A 313 12.37 -16.83 9.28
CA ALA A 313 12.07 -15.50 8.72
C ALA A 313 11.80 -14.47 9.83
N ALA A 314 12.51 -13.35 9.77
CA ALA A 314 12.37 -12.22 10.68
C ALA A 314 12.48 -10.93 9.86
N TYR A 315 11.64 -9.94 10.18
CA TYR A 315 11.65 -8.65 9.49
C TYR A 315 11.90 -7.52 10.50
N PRO A 316 12.97 -6.71 10.33
CA PRO A 316 13.46 -5.82 11.38
C PRO A 316 12.61 -4.56 11.56
N ASN A 317 11.67 -4.27 10.66
CA ASN A 317 10.77 -3.12 10.74
C ASN A 317 11.52 -1.78 10.94
N LEU A 318 12.40 -1.45 9.99
CA LEU A 318 13.24 -0.26 10.04
C LEU A 318 12.72 0.85 9.12
N LEU A 319 12.77 2.08 9.62
CA LEU A 319 12.72 3.28 8.79
C LEU A 319 14.15 3.66 8.41
N VAL A 320 14.47 3.65 7.13
CA VAL A 320 15.78 4.06 6.59
C VAL A 320 15.73 5.55 6.25
N SER A 321 16.66 6.34 6.79
CA SER A 321 16.69 7.79 6.58
C SER A 321 16.92 8.16 5.12
N LEU A 322 16.43 9.34 4.71
CA LEU A 322 16.64 9.86 3.35
C LEU A 322 18.13 9.94 2.97
N ASP A 323 19.00 10.37 3.89
CA ASP A 323 20.45 10.44 3.65
C ASP A 323 21.07 9.06 3.40
N ARG A 324 20.53 8.02 4.04
CA ARG A 324 21.04 6.66 3.89
C ARG A 324 20.52 5.99 2.62
N VAL A 325 19.22 6.05 2.37
CA VAL A 325 18.60 5.39 1.22
C VAL A 325 18.81 6.18 -0.07
N GLY A 326 18.86 7.51 -0.01
CA GLY A 326 19.14 8.40 -1.14
C GLY A 326 18.10 8.41 -2.27
N THR A 327 16.95 7.75 -2.10
CA THR A 327 15.86 7.75 -3.11
C THR A 327 15.13 9.08 -3.12
N ASP A 328 14.26 9.31 -4.11
CA ASP A 328 13.49 10.55 -4.22
C ASP A 328 12.86 10.95 -2.86
N PRO A 329 13.16 12.15 -2.33
CA PRO A 329 12.73 12.53 -0.99
C PRO A 329 11.30 13.07 -0.94
N GLN A 330 10.67 13.33 -2.09
CA GLN A 330 9.48 14.18 -2.14
C GLN A 330 8.28 13.54 -1.45
N LEU A 331 8.10 12.22 -1.49
CA LEU A 331 6.99 11.56 -0.77
C LEU A 331 7.15 11.69 0.75
N ALA A 332 8.34 11.46 1.29
CA ALA A 332 8.62 11.66 2.70
C ALA A 332 8.48 13.14 3.11
N GLN A 333 9.02 14.06 2.30
CA GLN A 333 9.01 15.50 2.57
C GLN A 333 7.62 16.12 2.42
N ALA A 334 6.82 15.67 1.45
CA ALA A 334 5.49 16.22 1.21
C ALA A 334 4.57 16.02 2.41
N ASN A 335 4.74 14.95 3.17
CA ASN A 335 4.00 14.76 4.41
C ASN A 335 4.28 15.84 5.48
N PHE A 336 5.47 16.45 5.47
CA PHE A 336 5.76 17.66 6.25
C PHE A 336 5.21 18.94 5.62
N ALA A 337 4.88 18.91 4.33
CA ALA A 337 4.18 19.98 3.62
C ALA A 337 2.65 19.94 3.81
N TYR A 338 2.09 18.90 4.45
CA TYR A 338 0.67 18.81 4.83
C TYR A 338 0.45 18.79 6.36
N PRO A 339 0.97 19.75 7.15
CA PRO A 339 0.79 19.72 8.60
C PRO A 339 -0.69 19.79 9.02
N GLU A 340 -1.52 20.50 8.25
CA GLU A 340 -2.97 20.58 8.47
C GLU A 340 -3.67 19.23 8.30
N PHE A 341 -3.26 18.41 7.32
CA PHE A 341 -3.82 17.07 7.13
C PHE A 341 -3.41 16.13 8.26
N VAL A 342 -2.13 16.15 8.66
CA VAL A 342 -1.64 15.32 9.77
C VAL A 342 -2.34 15.69 11.08
N ASP A 343 -2.50 16.98 11.34
CA ASP A 343 -3.22 17.48 12.51
C ASP A 343 -4.72 17.12 12.45
N TRP A 344 -5.37 17.30 11.30
CA TRP A 344 -6.76 16.88 11.11
C TRP A 344 -6.92 15.38 11.40
N TYR A 345 -6.10 14.52 10.78
CA TYR A 345 -6.22 13.08 10.94
C TYR A 345 -6.10 12.70 12.42
N ASN A 346 -5.08 13.23 13.09
CA ASN A 346 -4.78 12.91 14.49
C ASN A 346 -5.78 13.51 15.50
N ARG A 347 -6.53 14.55 15.12
CA ARG A 347 -7.66 15.08 15.90
C ARG A 347 -8.98 14.43 15.54
N SER A 348 -9.05 13.78 14.38
CA SER A 348 -10.30 13.29 13.82
C SER A 348 -10.87 12.07 14.54
N TRP A 349 -12.06 11.65 14.10
CA TRP A 349 -12.67 10.38 14.47
C TRP A 349 -11.72 9.18 14.29
N PHE A 350 -10.84 9.16 13.28
CA PHE A 350 -9.91 8.05 13.04
C PHE A 350 -8.94 7.81 14.20
N SER A 351 -8.62 8.84 14.97
CA SER A 351 -7.69 8.76 16.09
C SER A 351 -8.38 8.64 17.45
N LYS A 352 -9.67 8.32 17.49
CA LYS A 352 -10.42 8.10 18.73
C LYS A 352 -10.48 6.62 19.11
N ASN A 353 -10.54 6.38 20.41
CA ASN A 353 -10.73 5.06 20.99
C ASN A 353 -12.12 4.48 20.63
N PRO A 354 -12.28 3.13 20.61
CA PRO A 354 -11.29 2.13 21.04
C PRO A 354 -10.22 1.77 19.99
N ASN A 355 -10.47 2.00 18.70
CA ASN A 355 -9.58 1.55 17.61
C ASN A 355 -8.85 2.74 16.99
N ALA A 356 -8.06 3.47 17.79
CA ALA A 356 -7.40 4.69 17.34
C ALA A 356 -6.25 4.37 16.36
N ALA A 357 -6.34 4.91 15.14
CA ALA A 357 -5.22 5.03 14.20
C ALA A 357 -4.42 6.31 14.49
N ARG A 358 -3.16 6.37 14.07
CA ARG A 358 -2.36 7.61 14.16
C ARG A 358 -1.49 7.80 12.93
N LEU A 359 -1.54 8.99 12.34
CA LEU A 359 -0.71 9.37 11.21
C LEU A 359 0.58 10.02 11.72
N GLU A 360 1.71 9.33 11.54
CA GLU A 360 3.04 9.70 12.04
C GLU A 360 4.09 9.51 10.94
N PRO A 361 4.13 10.39 9.93
CA PRO A 361 5.09 10.29 8.83
C PRO A 361 6.54 10.30 9.32
N GLY A 362 7.36 9.40 8.80
CA GLY A 362 8.80 9.36 9.03
C GLY A 362 9.59 10.12 7.97
N GLU A 363 10.77 10.62 8.34
CA GLU A 363 11.73 11.26 7.43
C GLU A 363 12.62 10.21 6.73
N GLY A 364 11.99 9.35 5.95
CA GLY A 364 12.66 8.22 5.32
C GLY A 364 11.67 7.24 4.71
N TYR A 365 12.18 6.07 4.34
CA TYR A 365 11.37 5.00 3.77
C TYR A 365 11.64 3.67 4.47
N ILE A 366 10.60 2.86 4.59
CA ILE A 366 10.69 1.47 5.01
C ILE A 366 11.43 0.69 3.92
N ALA A 367 12.42 -0.12 4.31
CA ALA A 367 12.92 -1.19 3.46
C ALA A 367 11.90 -2.34 3.48
N PRO A 368 11.08 -2.56 2.45
CA PRO A 368 9.95 -3.50 2.54
C PRO A 368 10.44 -4.95 2.64
N PRO A 369 9.64 -5.87 3.22
CA PRO A 369 9.86 -7.29 2.98
C PRO A 369 9.78 -7.57 1.47
N LEU A 370 10.55 -8.56 1.00
CA LEU A 370 10.74 -8.85 -0.42
C LEU A 370 9.99 -10.10 -0.89
N ASP A 371 9.07 -10.63 -0.08
CA ASP A 371 8.20 -11.74 -0.48
C ASP A 371 7.45 -11.37 -1.77
N GLY A 372 7.59 -12.18 -2.82
CA GLY A 372 6.97 -11.91 -4.13
C GLY A 372 7.51 -10.69 -4.88
N ILE A 373 8.70 -10.17 -4.54
CA ILE A 373 9.30 -8.99 -5.17
C ILE A 373 9.42 -9.12 -6.70
N TRP A 374 9.52 -10.35 -7.20
CA TRP A 374 9.51 -10.62 -8.64
C TRP A 374 8.25 -10.11 -9.33
N ALA A 375 7.11 -9.97 -8.64
CA ALA A 375 5.83 -9.62 -9.26
C ALA A 375 5.49 -8.12 -9.16
N THR A 376 6.23 -7.36 -8.35
CA THR A 376 5.83 -6.00 -7.92
C THR A 376 6.60 -4.90 -8.64
N ALA A 377 7.02 -5.14 -9.88
CA ALA A 377 7.57 -4.07 -10.70
C ALA A 377 6.47 -3.04 -11.04
N PRO A 378 6.81 -1.76 -11.28
CA PRO A 378 8.12 -1.16 -11.13
C PRO A 378 8.54 -0.97 -9.65
N TYR A 379 9.82 -0.71 -9.42
CA TYR A 379 10.42 -0.66 -8.08
C TYR A 379 10.60 0.78 -7.57
N LEU A 380 10.91 0.87 -6.26
CA LEU A 380 10.91 2.08 -5.42
C LEU A 380 9.51 2.61 -5.11
N HIS A 381 9.43 3.53 -4.14
CA HIS A 381 8.15 4.05 -3.62
C HIS A 381 7.31 4.83 -4.64
N ASN A 382 7.89 5.19 -5.78
CA ASN A 382 7.28 5.97 -6.85
C ASN A 382 7.23 5.21 -8.19
N GLY A 383 7.61 3.92 -8.22
CA GLY A 383 7.58 3.09 -9.42
C GLY A 383 8.51 3.57 -10.55
N SER A 384 9.64 4.18 -10.21
CA SER A 384 10.55 4.81 -11.18
C SER A 384 11.54 3.87 -11.86
N VAL A 385 11.74 2.67 -11.32
CA VAL A 385 12.74 1.71 -11.80
C VAL A 385 12.06 0.46 -12.38
N PRO A 386 12.22 0.15 -13.68
CA PRO A 386 11.34 -0.82 -14.35
C PRO A 386 11.63 -2.29 -14.02
N THR A 387 12.86 -2.66 -13.65
CA THR A 387 13.26 -4.05 -13.41
C THR A 387 14.18 -4.21 -12.19
N LEU A 388 14.30 -5.42 -11.62
CA LEU A 388 15.26 -5.69 -10.54
C LEU A 388 16.71 -5.51 -11.00
N GLU A 389 17.01 -5.83 -12.25
CA GLU A 389 18.32 -5.56 -12.87
C GLU A 389 18.67 -4.07 -12.79
N ASP A 390 17.74 -3.19 -13.14
CA ASP A 390 17.93 -1.73 -13.06
C ASP A 390 17.95 -1.22 -11.61
N LEU A 391 17.23 -1.88 -10.69
CA LEU A 391 17.28 -1.55 -9.27
C LEU A 391 18.66 -1.83 -8.67
N LEU A 392 19.25 -2.97 -9.03
CA LEU A 392 20.55 -3.43 -8.54
C LEU A 392 21.74 -2.82 -9.30
N ASN A 393 21.49 -2.07 -10.39
CA ASN A 393 22.50 -1.32 -11.12
C ASN A 393 22.02 0.11 -11.40
N SER A 394 22.27 1.02 -10.47
CA SER A 394 21.78 2.39 -10.55
C SER A 394 22.28 3.15 -11.78
N THR A 395 23.47 2.79 -12.27
CA THR A 395 24.10 3.44 -13.44
C THR A 395 23.41 3.10 -14.77
N ALA A 396 22.65 2.01 -14.81
CA ALA A 396 21.92 1.55 -15.99
C ALA A 396 20.47 2.06 -16.06
N ARG A 397 19.96 2.67 -14.97
CA ARG A 397 18.56 3.09 -14.88
C ARG A 397 18.19 4.09 -15.97
N PRO A 398 17.10 3.87 -16.73
CA PRO A 398 16.72 4.78 -17.79
C PRO A 398 16.18 6.10 -17.23
N LYS A 399 16.64 7.22 -17.81
CA LYS A 399 16.15 8.57 -17.48
C LYS A 399 14.71 8.80 -17.96
N TYR A 400 14.40 8.27 -19.15
CA TYR A 400 13.06 8.26 -19.72
C TYR A 400 12.78 6.85 -20.21
N TRP A 401 11.65 6.28 -19.81
CA TRP A 401 11.29 4.94 -20.25
C TRP A 401 9.79 4.80 -20.48
N LYS A 402 9.44 3.89 -21.38
CA LYS A 402 8.06 3.60 -21.75
C LYS A 402 7.84 2.10 -21.77
N ARG A 403 6.68 1.66 -21.30
CA ARG A 403 6.20 0.28 -21.40
C ARG A 403 4.86 0.21 -22.13
N SER A 404 4.43 -1.00 -22.49
CA SER A 404 3.17 -1.23 -23.19
C SER A 404 1.92 -1.09 -22.31
N PHE A 405 2.06 -1.25 -20.99
CA PHE A 405 0.96 -1.47 -20.03
C PHE A 405 0.14 -2.75 -20.30
N ASP A 406 0.63 -3.63 -21.18
CA ASP A 406 0.14 -4.99 -21.28
C ASP A 406 0.68 -5.78 -20.08
N THR A 407 -0.23 -6.32 -19.27
CA THR A 407 0.11 -7.10 -18.06
C THR A 407 0.81 -8.44 -18.34
N SER A 408 0.96 -8.81 -19.62
CA SER A 408 1.75 -9.97 -20.08
C SER A 408 3.14 -9.61 -20.63
N ASP A 409 3.44 -8.32 -20.79
CA ASP A 409 4.72 -7.82 -21.34
C ASP A 409 5.80 -7.69 -20.26
N TYR A 410 6.20 -8.85 -19.73
CA TYR A 410 7.06 -8.98 -18.56
C TYR A 410 8.40 -9.63 -18.90
N ASP A 411 9.51 -9.01 -18.49
CA ASP A 411 10.86 -9.57 -18.58
C ASP A 411 11.12 -10.51 -17.40
N GLN A 412 11.05 -11.81 -17.65
CA GLN A 412 11.33 -12.85 -16.65
C GLN A 412 12.83 -12.91 -16.28
N THR A 413 13.73 -12.45 -17.14
CA THR A 413 15.18 -12.48 -16.86
C THR A 413 15.52 -11.37 -15.88
N LYS A 414 15.13 -10.13 -16.20
CA LYS A 414 15.39 -8.95 -15.37
C LYS A 414 14.41 -8.78 -14.20
N ALA A 415 13.34 -9.58 -14.16
CA ALA A 415 12.23 -9.44 -13.24
C ALA A 415 11.68 -8.01 -13.24
N GLY A 416 10.96 -7.67 -14.29
CA GLY A 416 10.29 -6.38 -14.41
C GLY A 416 9.48 -6.23 -15.69
N TRP A 417 9.04 -5.01 -15.97
CA TRP A 417 8.35 -4.72 -17.23
C TRP A 417 9.36 -4.60 -18.37
N ASN A 418 9.02 -5.14 -19.54
CA ASN A 418 9.74 -4.74 -20.75
C ASN A 418 9.51 -3.25 -21.00
N TYR A 419 10.56 -2.56 -21.45
CA TYR A 419 10.51 -1.12 -21.70
C TYR A 419 11.41 -0.71 -22.87
N SER A 420 11.09 0.43 -23.48
CA SER A 420 11.97 1.18 -24.37
C SER A 420 12.59 2.36 -23.62
N VAL A 421 13.87 2.63 -23.87
CA VAL A 421 14.52 3.87 -23.45
C VAL A 421 14.10 4.97 -24.41
N GLU A 422 13.60 6.07 -23.86
CA GLU A 422 13.15 7.22 -24.63
C GLU A 422 14.19 8.36 -24.54
N THR A 423 14.16 9.28 -25.49
CA THR A 423 15.08 10.43 -25.53
C THR A 423 14.55 11.67 -24.79
N SER A 424 13.24 11.71 -24.51
CA SER A 424 12.57 12.81 -23.82
C SER A 424 11.29 12.36 -23.11
N GLY A 425 10.93 13.07 -22.05
CA GLY A 425 9.62 12.96 -21.40
C GLY A 425 8.53 13.79 -22.11
N GLY A 426 7.52 14.22 -21.35
CA GLY A 426 6.44 15.09 -21.83
C GLY A 426 5.19 14.37 -22.36
N SER A 427 5.22 13.05 -22.45
CA SER A 427 4.03 12.21 -22.67
C SER A 427 3.63 11.53 -21.37
N THR A 428 2.34 11.40 -21.11
CA THR A 428 1.80 10.66 -19.96
C THR A 428 2.12 9.15 -20.01
N SER A 429 2.53 8.64 -21.18
CA SER A 429 2.95 7.24 -21.36
C SER A 429 4.45 7.01 -21.15
N VAL A 430 5.25 8.07 -20.98
CA VAL A 430 6.70 7.98 -20.75
C VAL A 430 6.98 8.39 -19.32
N TYR A 431 7.56 7.48 -18.54
CA TYR A 431 8.04 7.79 -17.20
C TYR A 431 9.24 8.73 -17.30
N ASP A 432 9.13 9.92 -16.71
CA ASP A 432 10.16 10.97 -16.73
C ASP A 432 10.75 11.15 -15.33
N THR A 433 11.97 10.66 -15.13
CA THR A 433 12.62 10.67 -13.81
C THR A 433 13.20 12.03 -13.43
N THR A 434 13.06 13.04 -14.29
CA THR A 434 13.48 14.42 -14.02
C THR A 434 12.40 15.26 -13.36
N LEU A 435 11.16 14.77 -13.32
CA LEU A 435 10.05 15.44 -12.66
C LEU A 435 10.19 15.32 -11.12
N PRO A 436 9.81 16.35 -10.36
CA PRO A 436 9.77 16.27 -8.91
C PRO A 436 8.92 15.08 -8.43
N GLY A 437 9.48 14.22 -7.58
CA GLY A 437 8.80 13.05 -7.02
C GLY A 437 8.90 11.78 -7.86
N TYR A 438 9.37 11.90 -9.11
CA TYR A 438 9.55 10.80 -10.05
C TYR A 438 11.02 10.35 -10.14
N GLY A 439 11.90 10.85 -9.27
CA GLY A 439 13.31 10.53 -9.30
C GLY A 439 13.60 9.03 -9.14
N ASN A 440 14.58 8.54 -9.91
CA ASN A 440 15.03 7.13 -9.90
C ASN A 440 16.41 6.95 -9.22
N GLN A 441 16.86 7.92 -8.43
CA GLN A 441 18.11 7.87 -7.68
C GLN A 441 18.02 7.00 -6.42
N GLY A 442 19.15 6.83 -5.73
CA GLY A 442 19.21 6.15 -4.44
C GLY A 442 19.19 4.64 -4.53
N HIS A 443 19.24 3.99 -3.36
CA HIS A 443 19.33 2.55 -3.22
C HIS A 443 20.47 1.98 -4.09
N THR A 444 21.66 2.56 -3.95
CA THR A 444 22.87 2.21 -4.73
C THR A 444 23.64 1.02 -4.14
N PHE A 445 23.04 0.33 -3.17
CA PHE A 445 23.66 -0.78 -2.44
C PHE A 445 24.00 -1.98 -3.32
N GLY A 446 23.41 -2.10 -4.52
CA GLY A 446 23.72 -3.17 -5.49
C GLY A 446 24.85 -2.84 -6.47
N ASP A 447 25.31 -1.59 -6.55
CA ASP A 447 26.17 -1.10 -7.65
C ASP A 447 27.57 -1.75 -7.68
N PHE A 448 28.01 -2.33 -6.56
CA PHE A 448 29.28 -3.05 -6.47
C PHE A 448 29.22 -4.45 -7.11
N LEU A 449 28.02 -4.99 -7.37
CA LEU A 449 27.83 -6.33 -7.92
C LEU A 449 28.21 -6.36 -9.41
N ASN A 450 29.05 -7.32 -9.78
CA ASN A 450 29.24 -7.67 -11.19
C ASN A 450 27.99 -8.39 -11.74
N ASP A 451 27.91 -8.53 -13.07
CA ASP A 451 26.72 -9.09 -13.73
C ASP A 451 26.39 -10.52 -13.29
N THR A 452 27.39 -11.34 -12.97
CA THR A 452 27.16 -12.73 -12.53
C THR A 452 26.59 -12.78 -11.10
N ASP A 453 27.07 -11.92 -10.21
CA ASP A 453 26.57 -11.84 -8.83
C ASP A 453 25.18 -11.20 -8.78
N ARG A 454 24.94 -10.19 -9.63
CA ARG A 454 23.62 -9.57 -9.79
C ARG A 454 22.59 -10.56 -10.32
N ALA A 455 22.92 -11.32 -11.37
CA ALA A 455 22.03 -12.35 -11.90
C ALA A 455 21.71 -13.43 -10.85
N ALA A 456 22.70 -13.86 -10.07
CA ALA A 456 22.48 -14.80 -8.96
C ALA A 456 21.55 -14.22 -7.89
N LEU A 457 21.75 -12.95 -7.49
CA LEU A 457 20.89 -12.27 -6.53
C LEU A 457 19.45 -12.16 -7.06
N ILE A 458 19.25 -11.80 -8.34
CA ILE A 458 17.93 -11.76 -8.96
C ILE A 458 17.26 -13.15 -8.93
N GLU A 459 18.02 -14.23 -9.20
CA GLU A 459 17.48 -15.59 -9.13
C GLU A 459 17.01 -15.94 -7.71
N TYR A 460 17.77 -15.54 -6.69
CA TYR A 460 17.33 -15.67 -5.29
C TYR A 460 16.07 -14.82 -5.00
N LEU A 461 16.01 -13.57 -5.45
CA LEU A 461 14.85 -12.70 -5.24
C LEU A 461 13.58 -13.24 -5.93
N LYS A 462 13.70 -13.95 -7.06
CA LYS A 462 12.58 -14.67 -7.69
C LYS A 462 12.07 -15.84 -6.85
N SER A 463 12.90 -16.39 -5.97
CA SER A 463 12.51 -17.50 -5.09
C SER A 463 11.73 -17.08 -3.83
N LEU A 464 11.64 -15.76 -3.56
CA LEU A 464 11.06 -15.18 -2.34
C LEU A 464 9.56 -14.95 -2.39
#